data_AF-A0A518DSN5-F1
#
_entry.id   AF-A0A518DSN5-F1
#
_cell.length_a   1.000
_cell.length_b   1.000
_cell.length_c   1.000
_cell.angle_alpha   90.00
_cell.angle_beta   90.00
_cell.angle_gamma   90.00
#
_symmetry.space_group_name_H-M   'P 1'
#
loop_
_entity.id
_entity.type
_entity.pdbx_description
1 polymer ?
#
loop_
_entity_poly.entity_id
_entity_poly.type
_entity_poly.pdbx_seq_one_letter_code
_entity_poly.pdbx_strand_id
1 'polypeptide(L)'
;MKPAEPDINEASNSWSGKLAILVIFGTAIGMAALAWWFQYNKNDELGRRWGFPTVRLIQNAPQAELWLIAPAGASLPPPDFASPVEVIESAQATIDGQSRNVLEKRDIIGGSGWLHARNLLNEDYNYDFSAAPAAGEWAYVLVFRNETERVFLAFDLEHGLLQELSSGTTLQLNEPARLVLVEFFDKRVEPANVQISEQPNADRPDKQGDSGSGGSADSPDQTD
;
A
#
# COMPACT_ATOMS: atom_id res chain seq x y z
N MET A 1 52.85 68.21 21.08
CA MET A 1 52.94 66.89 21.75
C MET A 1 51.91 65.99 21.10
N LYS A 2 52.34 64.93 20.42
CA LYS A 2 51.48 64.03 19.63
C LYS A 2 51.20 62.78 20.48
N PRO A 3 49.95 62.41 20.76
CA PRO A 3 49.65 61.23 21.56
C PRO A 3 49.98 59.96 20.76
N ALA A 4 50.56 58.98 21.45
CA ALA A 4 50.87 57.67 20.89
C ALA A 4 49.55 56.91 20.66
N GLU A 5 49.29 56.51 19.41
CA GLU A 5 48.22 55.58 19.09
C GLU A 5 48.61 54.18 19.58
N PRO A 6 47.72 53.47 20.32
CA PRO A 6 47.98 52.10 20.70
C PRO A 6 47.94 51.20 19.47
N ASP A 7 49.07 50.56 19.15
CA ASP A 7 49.14 49.44 18.22
C ASP A 7 48.31 48.28 18.78
N ILE A 8 47.02 48.26 18.46
CA ILE A 8 46.16 47.08 18.53
C ILE A 8 46.53 46.13 17.38
N ASN A 9 47.77 45.66 17.40
CA ASN A 9 48.11 44.40 16.74
C ASN A 9 47.50 43.28 17.58
N GLU A 10 46.18 43.13 17.46
CA GLU A 10 45.50 41.87 17.72
C GLU A 10 46.20 40.84 16.83
N ALA A 11 47.09 40.06 17.43
CA ALA A 11 47.57 38.82 16.86
C ALA A 11 46.35 37.91 16.71
N SER A 12 45.61 38.11 15.62
CA SER A 12 44.43 37.33 15.27
C SER A 12 44.90 35.89 15.17
N ASN A 13 44.49 35.11 16.17
CA ASN A 13 44.97 33.76 16.37
C ASN A 13 44.32 32.90 15.28
N SER A 14 44.91 32.90 14.08
CA SER A 14 44.40 32.22 12.87
C SER A 14 44.21 30.71 13.06
N TRP A 15 44.81 30.16 14.13
CA TRP A 15 44.58 28.81 14.61
C TRP A 15 43.15 28.60 15.14
N SER A 16 42.55 29.60 15.79
CA SER A 16 41.22 29.51 16.39
C SER A 16 40.13 29.29 15.34
N GLY A 17 40.24 29.93 14.16
CA GLY A 17 39.26 29.78 13.09
C GLY A 17 39.28 28.40 12.44
N LYS A 18 40.48 27.86 12.15
CA LYS A 18 40.62 26.51 11.55
C LYS A 18 40.13 25.42 12.50
N LEU A 19 40.39 25.57 13.80
CA LEU A 19 39.93 24.62 14.81
C LEU A 19 38.40 24.60 14.92
N ALA A 20 37.75 25.77 14.92
CA ALA A 20 36.30 25.86 14.96
C ALA A 20 35.64 25.14 13.76
N ILE A 21 36.19 25.32 12.56
CA ILE A 21 35.71 24.64 11.35
C ILE A 21 35.83 23.11 11.51
N LEU A 22 36.98 22.61 11.98
CA LEU A 22 37.17 21.17 12.20
C LEU A 22 36.19 20.59 13.23
N VAL A 23 35.89 21.31 14.30
CA VAL A 23 34.92 20.86 15.32
C VAL A 23 33.51 20.79 14.75
N ILE A 24 33.09 21.80 13.99
CA ILE A 24 31.76 21.82 13.36
C ILE A 24 31.62 20.67 12.36
N PHE A 25 32.62 20.49 11.48
CA PHE A 25 32.61 19.39 10.51
C PHE A 25 32.64 18.02 11.20
N GLY A 26 33.48 17.85 12.23
CA GLY A 26 33.54 16.62 13.01
C GLY A 26 32.21 16.29 13.68
N THR A 27 31.55 17.30 14.26
CA THR A 27 30.23 17.15 14.88
C THR A 27 29.16 16.77 13.85
N ALA A 28 29.15 17.44 12.69
CA ALA A 28 28.21 17.14 11.61
C ALA A 28 28.36 15.70 11.10
N ILE A 29 29.60 15.25 10.87
CA ILE A 29 29.88 13.87 10.45
C ILE A 29 29.47 12.87 11.53
N GLY A 30 29.77 13.17 12.81
CA GLY A 30 29.37 12.34 13.94
C GLY A 30 27.85 12.17 14.04
N MET A 31 27.10 13.27 13.92
CA MET A 31 25.64 13.22 13.92
C MET A 31 25.08 12.47 12.71
N ALA A 32 25.65 12.66 11.52
CA ALA A 32 25.24 11.92 10.32
C ALA A 32 25.46 10.40 10.48
N ALA A 33 26.62 9.99 11.00
CA ALA A 33 26.93 8.58 11.25
C ALA A 33 25.99 7.97 12.30
N LEU A 34 25.70 8.69 13.39
CA LEU A 34 24.76 8.25 14.42
C LEU A 34 23.34 8.10 13.87
N ALA A 35 22.88 9.04 13.05
CA ALA A 35 21.56 8.96 12.41
C ALA A 35 21.45 7.75 11.47
N TRP A 36 22.50 7.51 10.66
CA TRP A 36 22.53 6.36 9.77
C TRP A 36 22.54 5.02 10.54
N TRP A 37 23.37 4.90 11.57
CA TRP A 37 23.38 3.73 12.44
C TRP A 37 21.99 3.48 13.02
N PHE A 38 21.37 4.50 13.62
CA PHE A 38 20.08 4.35 14.27
C PHE A 38 18.98 3.91 13.29
N GLN A 39 19.04 4.39 12.04
CA GLN A 39 18.13 3.95 10.99
C GLN A 39 18.38 2.50 10.57
N TYR A 40 19.64 2.06 10.51
CA TYR A 40 19.99 0.69 10.16
C TYR A 40 19.52 -0.32 11.22
N ASN A 41 19.71 -0.01 12.49
CA ASN A 41 19.32 -0.89 13.60
C ASN A 41 17.81 -1.02 13.81
N LYS A 42 17.00 -0.15 13.19
CA LYS A 42 15.56 -0.11 13.40
C LYS A 42 14.76 -1.12 12.58
N ASN A 43 15.33 -1.71 11.53
CA ASN A 43 14.59 -2.54 10.56
C ASN A 43 15.20 -3.95 10.36
N ASP A 44 15.97 -4.43 11.34
CA ASP A 44 16.67 -5.71 11.22
C ASP A 44 15.75 -6.91 11.51
N GLU A 45 14.78 -6.78 12.42
CA GLU A 45 14.01 -7.93 12.89
C GLU A 45 13.03 -8.40 11.81
N LEU A 46 12.36 -7.49 11.10
CA LEU A 46 11.46 -7.86 10.01
C LEU A 46 12.23 -8.54 8.85
N GLY A 47 13.40 -8.01 8.50
CA GLY A 47 14.28 -8.59 7.50
C GLY A 47 14.77 -9.99 7.89
N ARG A 48 15.02 -10.23 9.18
CA ARG A 48 15.40 -11.56 9.70
C ARG A 48 14.24 -12.54 9.74
N ARG A 49 13.01 -12.09 9.97
CA ARG A 49 11.80 -12.94 10.04
C ARG A 49 11.27 -13.31 8.66
N TRP A 50 11.06 -12.33 7.78
CA TRP A 50 10.49 -12.54 6.44
C TRP A 50 11.52 -12.76 5.33
N GLY A 51 12.77 -12.38 5.59
CA GLY A 51 13.82 -12.34 4.58
C GLY A 51 13.86 -11.00 3.83
N PHE A 52 15.08 -10.55 3.53
CA PHE A 52 15.32 -9.33 2.75
C PHE A 52 14.62 -9.28 1.38
N PRO A 53 14.52 -10.38 0.60
CA PRO A 53 13.82 -10.35 -0.68
C PRO A 53 12.34 -9.98 -0.51
N THR A 54 11.67 -10.55 0.49
CA THR A 54 10.26 -10.30 0.81
C THR A 54 10.04 -8.83 1.19
N VAL A 55 10.81 -8.31 2.15
CA VAL A 55 10.72 -6.90 2.58
C VAL A 55 10.97 -5.96 1.40
N ARG A 56 12.01 -6.23 0.60
CA ARG A 56 12.31 -5.42 -0.59
C ARG A 56 11.18 -5.46 -1.61
N LEU A 57 10.54 -6.61 -1.83
CA LEU A 57 9.42 -6.73 -2.74
C LEU A 57 8.20 -5.98 -2.20
N ILE A 58 7.88 -6.10 -0.92
CA ILE A 58 6.80 -5.32 -0.29
C ILE A 58 7.06 -3.83 -0.46
N GLN A 59 8.30 -3.35 -0.32
CA GLN A 59 8.67 -1.93 -0.51
C GLN A 59 8.63 -1.43 -1.96
N ASN A 60 9.01 -2.26 -2.94
CA ASN A 60 9.28 -1.79 -4.30
C ASN A 60 8.41 -2.43 -5.39
N ALA A 61 7.60 -3.44 -5.08
CA ALA A 61 6.65 -4.05 -6.00
C ALA A 61 5.85 -2.98 -6.77
N PRO A 62 5.87 -3.03 -8.12
CA PRO A 62 5.10 -2.13 -8.97
C PRO A 62 3.62 -2.51 -9.02
N GLN A 63 3.23 -3.69 -8.53
CA GLN A 63 1.86 -4.20 -8.53
C GLN A 63 1.48 -4.71 -7.14
N ALA A 64 0.28 -4.34 -6.69
CA ALA A 64 -0.27 -4.75 -5.41
C ALA A 64 -1.78 -4.99 -5.55
N GLU A 65 -2.24 -6.16 -5.12
CA GLU A 65 -3.64 -6.54 -5.14
C GLU A 65 -4.12 -6.85 -3.73
N LEU A 66 -5.36 -6.46 -3.42
CA LEU A 66 -6.08 -6.90 -2.23
C LEU A 66 -7.06 -7.99 -2.62
N TRP A 67 -6.96 -9.13 -1.95
CA TRP A 67 -7.85 -10.27 -2.13
C TRP A 67 -8.70 -10.46 -0.88
N LEU A 68 -10.01 -10.55 -1.06
CA LEU A 68 -10.93 -10.97 -0.01
C LEU A 68 -11.06 -12.50 -0.06
N ILE A 69 -10.89 -13.18 1.07
CA ILE A 69 -10.93 -14.65 1.13
C ILE A 69 -12.13 -15.14 1.94
N ALA A 70 -12.70 -16.25 1.49
CA ALA A 70 -13.80 -16.89 2.20
C ALA A 70 -13.28 -17.50 3.52
N PRO A 71 -14.12 -17.49 4.59
CA PRO A 71 -13.81 -18.23 5.81
C PRO A 71 -13.52 -19.71 5.53
N ALA A 72 -12.70 -20.33 6.38
CA ALA A 72 -12.38 -21.75 6.24
C ALA A 72 -13.67 -22.61 6.25
N GLY A 73 -13.81 -23.48 5.25
CA GLY A 73 -14.98 -24.36 5.12
C GLY A 73 -16.22 -23.71 4.50
N ALA A 74 -16.18 -22.41 4.16
CA ALA A 74 -17.28 -21.79 3.41
C ALA A 74 -17.31 -22.33 1.98
N SER A 75 -18.43 -22.96 1.61
CA SER A 75 -18.71 -23.33 0.23
C SER A 75 -19.08 -22.07 -0.56
N LEU A 76 -18.56 -21.94 -1.79
CA LEU A 76 -18.97 -20.85 -2.67
C LEU A 76 -20.48 -20.88 -2.86
N PRO A 77 -21.18 -19.73 -2.79
CA PRO A 77 -22.58 -19.67 -3.17
C PRO A 77 -22.71 -20.12 -4.64
N PRO A 78 -23.83 -20.78 -5.01
CA PRO A 78 -24.06 -21.19 -6.39
C PRO A 78 -23.93 -20.00 -7.34
N PRO A 79 -23.39 -20.21 -8.57
CA PRO A 79 -23.13 -19.16 -9.56
C PRO A 79 -24.38 -18.39 -10.02
N ASP A 80 -25.58 -18.79 -9.60
CA ASP A 80 -26.86 -18.21 -9.99
C ASP A 80 -27.17 -16.85 -9.31
N PHE A 81 -26.39 -16.42 -8.31
CA PHE A 81 -26.53 -15.10 -7.71
C PHE A 81 -25.57 -14.09 -8.35
N ALA A 82 -25.98 -13.59 -9.52
CA ALA A 82 -25.31 -12.54 -10.28
C ALA A 82 -25.26 -11.20 -9.52
N SER A 83 -24.31 -11.06 -8.61
CA SER A 83 -23.69 -9.76 -8.37
C SER A 83 -22.64 -9.53 -9.47
N PRO A 84 -22.47 -8.31 -9.99
CA PRO A 84 -21.44 -7.97 -10.98
C PRO A 84 -20.04 -7.92 -10.35
N VAL A 85 -19.77 -8.79 -9.39
CA VAL A 85 -18.40 -9.15 -9.00
C VAL A 85 -17.98 -10.14 -10.06
N GLU A 86 -17.03 -9.77 -10.92
CA GLU A 86 -16.36 -10.76 -11.77
C GLU A 86 -15.90 -11.88 -10.85
N VAL A 87 -16.63 -13.00 -10.86
CA VAL A 87 -16.21 -14.22 -10.19
C VAL A 87 -14.95 -14.63 -10.93
N ILE A 88 -13.81 -14.27 -10.37
CA ILE A 88 -12.51 -14.65 -10.92
C ILE A 88 -12.42 -16.15 -10.75
N GLU A 89 -12.83 -16.86 -11.81
CA GLU A 89 -12.91 -18.31 -11.84
C GLU A 89 -11.64 -18.90 -11.23
N SER A 90 -11.80 -19.59 -10.09
CA SER A 90 -10.80 -20.46 -9.46
C SER A 90 -9.52 -19.81 -8.90
N ALA A 91 -9.55 -18.56 -8.46
CA ALA A 91 -8.46 -18.08 -7.60
C ALA A 91 -8.57 -18.72 -6.21
N GLN A 92 -7.73 -19.73 -5.95
CA GLN A 92 -7.54 -20.33 -4.63
C GLN A 92 -6.26 -19.82 -3.98
N ALA A 93 -6.32 -19.50 -2.70
CA ALA A 93 -5.15 -19.18 -1.88
C ALA A 93 -4.94 -20.31 -0.87
N THR A 94 -3.74 -20.87 -0.82
CA THR A 94 -3.39 -21.87 0.20
C THR A 94 -2.89 -21.15 1.44
N ILE A 95 -3.62 -21.25 2.55
CA ILE A 95 -3.29 -20.63 3.83
C ILE A 95 -3.37 -21.71 4.91
N ASP A 96 -2.31 -21.87 5.71
CA ASP A 96 -2.16 -22.95 6.69
C ASP A 96 -2.43 -24.36 6.10
N GLY A 97 -2.02 -24.57 4.83
CA GLY A 97 -2.23 -25.82 4.11
C GLY A 97 -3.68 -26.06 3.65
N GLN A 98 -4.61 -25.14 3.92
CA GLN A 98 -5.99 -25.20 3.45
C GLN A 98 -6.18 -24.30 2.23
N SER A 99 -6.80 -24.85 1.19
CA SER A 99 -7.22 -24.04 0.04
C SER A 99 -8.46 -23.22 0.40
N ARG A 100 -8.36 -21.90 0.32
CA ARG A 100 -9.45 -20.95 0.53
C ARG A 100 -9.82 -20.29 -0.78
N ASN A 101 -11.13 -20.07 -0.98
CA ASN A 101 -11.64 -19.40 -2.16
C ASN A 101 -11.42 -17.89 -2.04
N VAL A 102 -10.91 -17.27 -3.09
CA VAL A 102 -10.83 -15.81 -3.21
C VAL A 102 -12.18 -15.30 -3.71
N LEU A 103 -12.83 -14.46 -2.92
CA LEU A 103 -14.14 -13.87 -3.19
C LEU A 103 -14.04 -12.65 -4.11
N GLU A 104 -13.02 -11.83 -3.90
CA GLU A 104 -12.80 -10.58 -4.66
C GLU A 104 -11.30 -10.35 -4.82
N LYS A 105 -10.89 -9.77 -5.96
CA LYS A 105 -9.56 -9.16 -6.12
C LYS A 105 -9.70 -7.72 -6.55
N ARG A 106 -8.89 -6.85 -5.97
CA ARG A 106 -8.90 -5.42 -6.25
C ARG A 106 -7.46 -4.91 -6.39
N ASP A 107 -7.19 -4.17 -7.47
CA ASP A 107 -5.96 -3.37 -7.54
C ASP A 107 -6.07 -2.22 -6.54
N ILE A 108 -5.07 -2.11 -5.66
CA ILE A 108 -5.02 -1.08 -4.62
C ILE A 108 -4.04 0.04 -4.93
N ILE A 109 -3.27 -0.09 -6.02
CA ILE A 109 -2.31 0.92 -6.44
C ILE A 109 -3.02 2.23 -6.79
N GLY A 110 -2.40 3.34 -6.39
CA GLY A 110 -2.88 4.69 -6.69
C GLY A 110 -4.03 5.17 -5.82
N GLY A 111 -4.73 4.29 -5.10
CA GLY A 111 -5.77 4.76 -4.20
C GLY A 111 -5.19 5.35 -2.90
N SER A 112 -5.96 6.26 -2.28
CA SER A 112 -5.57 6.94 -1.04
C SER A 112 -5.19 5.95 0.07
N GLY A 113 -4.23 6.34 0.90
CA GLY A 113 -3.75 5.55 2.05
C GLY A 113 -2.80 4.39 1.70
N TRP A 114 -2.72 3.95 0.44
CA TRP A 114 -1.89 2.80 0.06
C TRP A 114 -0.42 2.95 0.45
N LEU A 115 0.19 4.11 0.14
CA LEU A 115 1.59 4.36 0.49
C LEU A 115 1.84 4.28 2.00
N HIS A 116 0.88 4.72 2.81
CA HIS A 116 0.97 4.66 4.27
C HIS A 116 0.86 3.22 4.77
N ALA A 117 -0.13 2.45 4.27
CA ALA A 117 -0.28 1.04 4.60
C ALA A 117 0.99 0.25 4.20
N ARG A 118 1.54 0.54 3.02
CA ARG A 118 2.79 -0.06 2.53
C ARG A 118 3.99 0.26 3.44
N ASN A 119 4.16 1.52 3.84
CA ASN A 119 5.26 1.90 4.74
C ASN A 119 5.11 1.24 6.11
N LEU A 120 3.89 1.22 6.64
CA LEU A 120 3.57 0.57 7.92
C LEU A 120 3.99 -0.89 7.92
N LEU A 121 3.76 -1.63 6.82
CA LEU A 121 4.18 -3.03 6.70
C LEU A 121 5.71 -3.25 6.74
N ASN A 122 6.51 -2.20 6.55
CA ASN A 122 7.96 -2.29 6.43
C ASN A 122 8.74 -1.73 7.64
N GLU A 123 8.04 -1.33 8.69
CA GLU A 123 8.65 -0.69 9.86
C GLU A 123 8.52 -1.59 11.10
N ASP A 124 9.64 -2.04 11.68
CA ASP A 124 9.68 -3.04 12.75
C ASP A 124 8.82 -2.68 13.96
N TYR A 125 8.76 -1.38 14.32
CA TYR A 125 8.02 -0.96 15.51
C TYR A 125 6.51 -1.18 15.40
N ASN A 126 5.99 -1.47 14.20
CA ASN A 126 4.58 -1.83 13.98
C ASN A 126 4.26 -3.28 14.37
N TYR A 127 5.26 -4.06 14.77
CA TYR A 127 5.11 -5.46 15.13
C TYR A 127 5.47 -5.71 16.59
N ASP A 128 4.79 -6.68 17.19
CA ASP A 128 5.18 -7.30 18.45
C ASP A 128 5.88 -8.63 18.16
N PHE A 129 7.21 -8.61 18.19
CA PHE A 129 8.03 -9.80 17.98
C PHE A 129 8.12 -10.72 19.21
N SER A 130 7.57 -10.30 20.36
CA SER A 130 7.55 -11.08 21.59
C SER A 130 6.30 -11.96 21.72
N ALA A 131 5.25 -11.64 20.96
CA ALA A 131 4.03 -12.42 20.93
C ALA A 131 4.24 -13.79 20.26
N ALA A 132 3.63 -14.82 20.84
CA ALA A 132 3.59 -16.13 20.21
C ALA A 132 2.58 -16.12 19.04
N PRO A 133 2.90 -16.73 17.90
CA PRO A 133 2.00 -16.79 16.77
C PRO A 133 0.74 -17.60 17.14
N ALA A 134 -0.42 -16.98 16.98
CA ALA A 134 -1.72 -17.64 17.11
C ALA A 134 -2.23 -18.08 15.72
N ALA A 135 -3.18 -19.03 15.72
CA ALA A 135 -3.92 -19.35 14.50
C ALA A 135 -4.84 -18.18 14.15
N GLY A 136 -4.79 -17.72 12.90
CA GLY A 136 -5.55 -16.56 12.44
C GLY A 136 -6.84 -16.96 11.70
N GLU A 137 -7.86 -16.13 11.84
CA GLU A 137 -9.04 -16.13 11.00
C GLU A 137 -8.79 -15.24 9.78
N TRP A 138 -8.01 -15.77 8.83
CA TRP A 138 -7.59 -15.00 7.66
C TRP A 138 -8.79 -14.55 6.82
N ALA A 139 -8.97 -13.24 6.70
CA ALA A 139 -10.05 -12.61 5.94
C ALA A 139 -9.54 -11.86 4.69
N TYR A 140 -8.29 -11.42 4.71
CA TYR A 140 -7.69 -10.66 3.61
C TYR A 140 -6.32 -11.21 3.22
N VAL A 141 -5.96 -11.06 1.94
CA VAL A 141 -4.60 -11.31 1.45
C VAL A 141 -4.13 -10.12 0.62
N LEU A 142 -2.98 -9.55 0.96
CA LEU A 142 -2.26 -8.63 0.08
C LEU A 142 -1.26 -9.39 -0.76
N VAL A 143 -1.29 -9.14 -2.07
CA VAL A 143 -0.40 -9.76 -3.04
C VAL A 143 0.48 -8.70 -3.66
N PHE A 144 1.77 -8.77 -3.36
CA PHE A 144 2.79 -7.92 -3.95
C PHE A 144 3.46 -8.68 -5.09
N ARG A 145 3.60 -8.06 -6.26
CA ARG A 145 4.28 -8.70 -7.39
C ARG A 145 5.11 -7.73 -8.21
N ASN A 146 6.20 -8.27 -8.76
CA ASN A 146 6.93 -7.69 -9.89
C ASN A 146 6.85 -8.69 -11.07
N GLU A 147 7.74 -8.55 -12.05
CA GLU A 147 7.76 -9.42 -13.24
C GLU A 147 8.08 -10.89 -12.92
N THR A 148 8.85 -11.16 -11.86
CA THR A 148 9.46 -12.48 -11.59
C THR A 148 9.07 -13.09 -10.24
N GLU A 149 8.60 -12.29 -9.29
CA GLU A 149 8.43 -12.62 -7.88
C GLU A 149 7.05 -12.19 -7.39
N ARG A 150 6.54 -12.93 -6.40
CA ARG A 150 5.28 -12.64 -5.73
C ARG A 150 5.40 -12.94 -4.24
N VAL A 151 4.79 -12.11 -3.41
CA VAL A 151 4.65 -12.30 -1.96
C VAL A 151 3.19 -12.18 -1.60
N PHE A 152 2.72 -13.11 -0.76
CA PHE A 152 1.35 -13.13 -0.25
C PHE A 152 1.38 -12.92 1.26
N LEU A 153 0.70 -11.88 1.73
CA LEU A 153 0.53 -11.59 3.15
C LEU A 153 -0.94 -11.78 3.51
N ALA A 154 -1.24 -12.79 4.33
CA ALA A 154 -2.58 -12.97 4.89
C ALA A 154 -2.75 -12.15 6.16
N PHE A 155 -3.96 -11.60 6.35
CA PHE A 155 -4.31 -10.75 7.48
C PHE A 155 -5.55 -11.27 8.19
N ASP A 156 -5.43 -11.32 9.51
CA ASP A 156 -6.54 -11.35 10.46
C ASP A 156 -6.46 -10.05 11.26
N LEU A 157 -7.24 -9.06 10.81
CA LEU A 157 -7.20 -7.71 11.37
C LEU A 157 -7.94 -7.63 12.72
N GLU A 158 -8.82 -8.58 13.01
CA GLU A 158 -9.52 -8.66 14.30
C GLU A 158 -8.51 -8.95 15.40
N HIS A 159 -7.63 -9.92 15.19
CA HIS A 159 -6.58 -10.28 16.15
C HIS A 159 -5.25 -9.56 15.89
N GLY A 160 -5.13 -8.81 14.79
CA GLY A 160 -3.89 -8.12 14.41
C GLY A 160 -2.79 -9.08 13.96
N LEU A 161 -3.13 -10.23 13.41
CA LEU A 161 -2.16 -11.20 12.91
C LEU A 161 -1.88 -10.97 11.43
N LEU A 162 -0.62 -11.17 11.05
CA LEU A 162 -0.14 -11.12 9.68
C LEU A 162 0.73 -12.34 9.41
N GLN A 163 0.47 -13.10 8.35
CA GLN A 163 1.29 -14.24 7.96
C GLN A 163 1.82 -14.09 6.52
N GLU A 164 3.12 -14.30 6.34
CA GLU A 164 3.69 -14.47 5.00
C GLU A 164 3.53 -15.93 4.57
N LEU A 165 2.77 -16.16 3.49
CA LEU A 165 2.28 -17.50 3.15
C LEU A 165 3.37 -18.46 2.65
N SER A 166 4.47 -17.96 2.07
CA SER A 166 5.50 -18.82 1.48
C SER A 166 6.40 -19.45 2.55
N SER A 167 6.74 -18.68 3.59
CA SER A 167 7.53 -19.13 4.74
C SER A 167 6.67 -19.63 5.91
N GLY A 168 5.39 -19.28 5.94
CA GLY A 168 4.50 -19.53 7.08
C GLY A 168 4.82 -18.66 8.31
N THR A 169 5.63 -17.62 8.15
CA THR A 169 6.02 -16.74 9.27
C THR A 169 4.86 -15.84 9.64
N THR A 170 4.34 -16.02 10.86
CA THR A 170 3.30 -15.17 11.45
C THR A 170 3.91 -14.13 12.37
N LEU A 171 3.47 -12.87 12.24
CA LEU A 171 3.80 -11.74 13.09
C LEU A 171 2.52 -11.14 13.69
N GLN A 172 2.67 -10.55 14.86
CA GLN A 172 1.62 -9.79 15.53
C GLN A 172 1.83 -8.30 15.24
N LEU A 173 0.79 -7.61 14.79
CA LEU A 173 0.76 -6.16 14.67
C LEU A 173 0.51 -5.55 16.06
N ASN A 174 1.15 -4.42 16.32
CA ASN A 174 0.79 -3.59 17.47
C ASN A 174 -0.57 -2.90 17.23
N GLU A 175 -1.18 -2.40 18.31
CA GLU A 175 -2.52 -1.83 18.25
C GLU A 175 -2.63 -0.61 17.30
N PRO A 176 -1.72 0.38 17.34
CA PRO A 176 -1.77 1.50 16.39
C PRO A 176 -1.71 1.06 14.91
N ALA A 177 -0.83 0.10 14.59
CA ALA A 177 -0.66 -0.39 13.23
C ALA A 177 -1.89 -1.15 12.75
N ARG A 178 -2.46 -1.99 13.62
CA ARG A 178 -3.72 -2.72 13.38
C ARG A 178 -4.84 -1.76 13.00
N LEU A 179 -5.06 -0.69 13.77
CA LEU A 179 -6.13 0.28 13.53
C LEU A 179 -5.99 1.00 12.18
N VAL A 180 -4.77 1.40 11.81
CA VAL A 180 -4.51 2.03 10.51
C VAL A 180 -4.80 1.08 9.35
N LEU A 181 -4.45 -0.21 9.52
CA LEU A 181 -4.79 -1.21 8.52
C LEU A 181 -6.29 -1.45 8.46
N VAL A 182 -6.99 -1.65 9.58
CA VAL A 182 -8.46 -1.78 9.60
C VAL A 182 -9.13 -0.64 8.81
N GLU A 183 -8.76 0.61 9.08
CA GLU A 183 -9.30 1.76 8.34
C GLU A 183 -8.96 1.69 6.83
N PHE A 184 -7.76 1.26 6.47
CA PHE A 184 -7.36 1.08 5.08
C PHE A 184 -8.16 -0.02 4.38
N PHE A 185 -8.35 -1.18 5.01
CA PHE A 185 -9.08 -2.31 4.43
C PHE A 185 -10.58 -1.99 4.36
N ASP A 186 -11.18 -1.40 5.39
CA ASP A 186 -12.61 -1.03 5.39
C ASP A 186 -12.97 -0.10 4.23
N LYS A 187 -12.16 0.95 4.01
CA LYS A 187 -12.34 1.88 2.88
C LYS A 187 -12.23 1.20 1.50
N ARG A 188 -11.62 0.02 1.43
CA ARG A 188 -11.42 -0.74 0.18
C ARG A 188 -12.35 -1.92 0.06
N VAL A 189 -12.97 -2.37 1.14
CA VAL A 189 -13.93 -3.48 1.15
C VAL A 189 -15.35 -2.94 1.05
N GLU A 190 -15.57 -1.66 1.41
CA GLU A 190 -16.86 -1.00 1.15
C GLU A 190 -17.22 -1.26 -0.32
N PRO A 191 -18.37 -1.93 -0.57
CA PRO A 191 -18.76 -2.27 -1.92
C PRO A 191 -18.72 -0.96 -2.68
N ALA A 192 -18.28 -0.98 -3.94
CA ALA A 192 -18.50 0.12 -4.85
C ALA A 192 -20.02 0.26 -4.99
N ASN A 193 -20.64 0.85 -3.97
CA ASN A 193 -22.06 0.98 -3.82
C ASN A 193 -22.39 2.02 -4.85
N VAL A 194 -22.73 1.47 -6.01
CA VAL A 194 -23.38 2.06 -7.15
C VAL A 194 -23.45 3.57 -6.93
N GLN A 195 -22.46 4.30 -7.45
CA GLN A 195 -22.78 5.61 -7.99
C GLN A 195 -23.77 5.31 -9.13
N ILE A 196 -25.03 5.02 -8.75
CA ILE A 196 -26.16 5.33 -9.59
C ILE A 196 -25.96 6.82 -9.69
N SER A 197 -25.33 7.22 -10.80
CA SER A 197 -25.52 8.52 -11.34
C SER A 197 -27.04 8.71 -11.29
N GLU A 198 -27.54 9.36 -10.24
CA GLU A 198 -28.65 10.29 -10.37
C GLU A 198 -28.14 11.33 -11.36
N GLN A 199 -28.03 10.90 -12.61
CA GLN A 199 -27.98 11.76 -13.74
C GLN A 199 -29.32 12.45 -13.62
N PRO A 200 -29.36 13.74 -13.22
CA PRO A 200 -30.62 14.42 -13.09
C PRO A 200 -31.26 14.29 -14.47
N ASN A 201 -32.36 13.55 -14.51
CA ASN A 201 -33.20 13.45 -15.68
C ASN A 201 -33.68 14.88 -15.90
N ALA A 202 -32.89 15.62 -16.68
CA ALA A 202 -33.19 16.95 -17.13
C ALA A 202 -34.38 16.80 -18.05
N ASP A 203 -35.52 16.85 -17.38
CA ASP A 203 -36.82 17.27 -17.83
C ASP A 203 -36.76 17.80 -19.25
N ARG A 204 -37.22 16.93 -20.15
CA ARG A 204 -37.31 17.08 -21.59
C ARG A 204 -38.57 17.90 -21.83
N PRO A 205 -38.51 19.20 -22.18
CA PRO A 205 -39.69 19.89 -22.64
C PRO A 205 -39.93 19.47 -24.08
N ASP A 206 -41.10 18.87 -24.29
CA ASP A 206 -41.69 18.63 -25.60
C ASP A 206 -41.59 19.88 -26.49
N LYS A 207 -40.83 19.77 -27.59
CA LYS A 207 -41.03 20.63 -28.75
C LYS A 207 -41.55 19.78 -29.91
N GLN A 208 -42.87 19.73 -29.92
CA GLN A 208 -43.73 19.33 -31.01
C GLN A 208 -43.71 20.40 -32.11
N GLY A 209 -43.64 19.97 -33.37
CA GLY A 209 -43.64 20.81 -34.58
C GLY A 209 -42.32 20.69 -35.34
N ASP A 210 -42.26 20.49 -36.64
CA ASP A 210 -43.27 20.63 -37.69
C ASP A 210 -42.72 19.96 -38.96
N SER A 211 -43.67 19.43 -39.73
CA SER A 211 -43.71 18.98 -41.11
C SER A 211 -42.55 19.26 -42.08
N GLY A 212 -42.26 18.27 -42.92
CA GLY A 212 -41.54 18.39 -44.20
C GLY A 212 -41.07 17.02 -44.67
N SER A 213 -41.93 16.14 -45.20
CA SER A 213 -42.40 16.12 -46.60
C SER A 213 -41.30 16.37 -47.63
N GLY A 214 -40.89 15.29 -48.31
CA GLY A 214 -40.42 15.36 -49.69
C GLY A 214 -39.16 14.55 -49.97
N GLY A 215 -39.26 13.59 -50.89
CA GLY A 215 -38.10 13.19 -51.70
C GLY A 215 -37.94 11.70 -51.89
N SER A 216 -38.72 11.15 -52.81
CA SER A 216 -38.51 9.85 -53.47
C SER A 216 -37.13 9.69 -54.12
N ALA A 217 -36.89 8.47 -54.59
CA ALA A 217 -35.96 8.03 -55.64
C ALA A 217 -34.59 7.56 -55.13
N ASP A 218 -33.97 6.48 -55.60
CA ASP A 218 -34.30 5.43 -56.58
C ASP A 218 -33.02 4.56 -56.66
N SER A 219 -33.16 3.24 -56.55
CA SER A 219 -32.31 2.20 -57.18
C SER A 219 -30.77 2.17 -56.89
N PRO A 220 -30.02 1.18 -57.42
CA PRO A 220 -30.16 -0.26 -57.20
C PRO A 220 -28.81 -0.95 -56.84
N ASP A 221 -28.90 -2.23 -56.47
CA ASP A 221 -28.08 -3.35 -56.93
C ASP A 221 -26.64 -3.07 -57.44
N GLN A 222 -25.62 -3.58 -56.73
CA GLN A 222 -24.46 -4.16 -57.39
C GLN A 222 -23.67 -5.14 -56.50
N THR A 223 -23.53 -6.32 -57.07
CA THR A 223 -22.66 -7.47 -56.78
C THR A 223 -21.18 -7.11 -56.60
N ASP A 224 -20.50 -7.75 -55.65
CA ASP A 224 -19.55 -8.86 -55.90
C ASP A 224 -19.15 -9.55 -54.57
#